data_AF-W1EU66-F1
#
_entry.id   AF-W1EU66-F1
#
_cell.length_a   1.000
_cell.length_b   1.000
_cell.length_c   1.000
_cell.angle_alpha   90.00
_cell.angle_beta   90.00
_cell.angle_gamma   90.00
#
_symmetry.space_group_name_H-M   'P 1'
#
loop_
_entity.id
_entity.type
_entity.pdbx_description
1 polymer ?
#
loop_
_entity_poly.entity_id
_entity_poly.type
_entity_poly.pdbx_seq_one_letter_code
_entity_poly.pdbx_strand_id
1 'polypeptide(L)'
;MAELEDRLAPDLGLDDNGSLLLDFGPRQFTVSFDETLKPFVRDVSGSRLKDLPKPNKSDDETRANDAVNRYKLLKKDARTIAAQQVARLESAMCLRRRWSLENFQLFLVEHPLVRHLTRRLIWGVYSAENQLLACFRVAEDNSYSTADDDLFTLPEGDISIGTPHVLEISPTDAAAFGQLFADYELLPPFRQLDRNSYALTEAERNASELTRWAGRKCPSGRVMGLANKGWIKGEPQDGGWIGWMIKPLGRWSLIMEIDEGFAVGMSPAELSAEQLLSKLWLWEGKAESYGWGSNSTQEAQFSVLDAITASELINDIEALFE
;
A
#
# COMPACT_ATOMS: atom_id res chain seq x y z
N MET A 1 2.53 -9.56 -14.25
CA MET A 1 3.32 -9.61 -13.01
C MET A 1 2.46 -9.35 -11.77
N ALA A 2 1.60 -8.32 -11.76
CA ALA A 2 0.74 -8.00 -10.60
C ALA A 2 -0.20 -9.15 -10.14
N GLU A 3 -0.82 -9.88 -11.06
CA GLU A 3 -1.66 -11.05 -10.73
C GLU A 3 -0.86 -12.20 -10.07
N LEU A 4 0.45 -12.26 -10.32
CA LEU A 4 1.34 -13.23 -9.67
C LEU A 4 1.62 -12.84 -8.22
N GLU A 5 1.56 -11.56 -7.87
CA GLU A 5 1.94 -11.05 -6.55
C GLU A 5 0.87 -11.28 -5.49
N ASP A 6 -0.41 -11.26 -5.89
CA ASP A 6 -1.54 -11.60 -5.01
C ASP A 6 -1.59 -13.11 -4.73
N ARG A 7 -1.17 -13.96 -5.69
CA ARG A 7 -0.99 -15.42 -5.50
C ARG A 7 0.13 -15.79 -4.52
N LEU A 8 0.97 -14.83 -4.14
CA LEU A 8 2.16 -15.06 -3.31
C LEU A 8 1.95 -14.71 -1.83
N ALA A 9 0.76 -14.24 -1.42
CA ALA A 9 0.46 -14.10 0.00
C ALA A 9 0.43 -15.50 0.64
N PRO A 10 1.35 -15.84 1.57
CA PRO A 10 1.33 -17.15 2.20
C PRO A 10 0.11 -17.26 3.12
N ASP A 11 -0.57 -18.40 3.08
CA ASP A 11 -1.62 -18.73 4.04
C ASP A 11 -1.07 -19.01 5.46
N LEU A 12 0.26 -19.07 5.62
CA LEU A 12 0.96 -19.40 6.87
C LEU A 12 0.61 -20.78 7.46
N GLY A 13 0.08 -21.68 6.62
CA GLY A 13 -0.47 -22.96 7.03
C GLY A 13 -1.70 -22.82 7.92
N LEU A 14 -2.45 -21.72 7.76
CA LEU A 14 -3.78 -21.54 8.34
C LEU A 14 -4.80 -22.36 7.57
N ASP A 15 -5.86 -22.77 8.28
CA ASP A 15 -7.05 -23.33 7.64
C ASP A 15 -7.91 -22.23 6.98
N ASP A 16 -8.99 -22.64 6.32
CA ASP A 16 -9.94 -21.73 5.66
C ASP A 16 -10.59 -20.74 6.65
N ASN A 17 -10.61 -21.08 7.94
CA ASN A 17 -11.07 -20.19 9.01
C ASN A 17 -9.96 -19.26 9.51
N GLY A 18 -8.79 -19.20 8.88
CA GLY A 18 -7.68 -18.34 9.30
C GLY A 18 -7.10 -18.74 10.65
N SER A 19 -7.21 -20.02 11.00
CA SER A 19 -6.79 -20.56 12.29
C SER A 19 -5.69 -21.60 12.14
N LEU A 20 -4.89 -21.76 13.20
CA LEU A 20 -3.84 -22.79 13.28
C LEU A 20 -3.91 -23.52 14.62
N LEU A 21 -4.01 -24.85 14.56
CA LEU A 21 -3.91 -25.70 15.75
C LEU A 21 -2.45 -25.87 16.19
N LEU A 22 -2.22 -25.63 17.48
CA LEU A 22 -0.98 -25.88 18.20
C LEU A 22 -1.22 -27.04 19.17
N ASP A 23 -0.66 -28.20 18.85
CA ASP A 23 -0.85 -29.44 19.61
C ASP A 23 0.24 -29.60 20.68
N PHE A 24 -0.16 -29.71 21.95
CA PHE A 24 0.72 -30.05 23.08
C PHE A 24 0.43 -31.49 23.56
N GLY A 25 -0.37 -32.27 22.83
CA GLY A 25 -0.89 -33.57 23.24
C GLY A 25 -2.20 -33.40 24.03
N PRO A 26 -2.20 -33.58 25.37
CA PRO A 26 -3.42 -33.43 26.17
C PRO A 26 -4.01 -32.01 26.19
N ARG A 27 -3.19 -31.00 25.94
CA ARG A 27 -3.63 -29.61 25.74
C ARG A 27 -3.50 -29.23 24.28
N GLN A 28 -4.44 -28.42 23.80
CA GLN A 28 -4.43 -27.89 22.45
C GLN A 28 -4.81 -26.42 22.50
N PHE A 29 -4.23 -25.65 21.58
CA PHE A 29 -4.46 -24.22 21.47
C PHE A 29 -4.71 -23.85 20.02
N THR A 30 -5.60 -22.90 19.79
CA THR A 30 -5.88 -22.40 18.44
C THR A 30 -5.34 -20.99 18.30
N VAL A 31 -4.51 -20.75 17.29
CA VAL A 31 -4.10 -19.41 16.90
C VAL A 31 -5.16 -18.82 15.98
N SER A 32 -5.52 -17.57 16.20
CA SER A 32 -6.35 -16.76 15.31
C SER A 32 -5.73 -15.37 15.18
N PHE A 33 -6.27 -14.53 14.30
CA PHE A 33 -5.77 -13.17 14.06
C PHE A 33 -6.81 -12.13 14.43
N ASP A 34 -6.35 -11.01 14.98
CA ASP A 34 -7.17 -9.82 15.08
C ASP A 34 -7.25 -9.09 13.74
N GLU A 35 -8.10 -8.08 13.69
CA GLU A 35 -8.32 -7.24 12.51
C GLU A 35 -7.02 -6.60 11.99
N THR A 36 -6.02 -6.37 12.86
CA THR A 36 -4.70 -5.83 12.50
C THR A 36 -3.68 -6.88 12.07
N LEU A 37 -4.13 -8.12 11.83
CA LEU A 37 -3.29 -9.27 11.50
C LEU A 37 -2.28 -9.64 12.59
N LYS A 38 -2.56 -9.32 13.86
CA LYS A 38 -1.74 -9.81 14.96
C LYS A 38 -2.29 -11.14 15.44
N PRO A 39 -1.45 -12.20 15.50
CA PRO A 39 -1.87 -13.48 16.01
C PRO A 39 -2.12 -13.42 17.52
N PHE A 40 -3.13 -14.14 17.97
CA PHE A 40 -3.42 -14.42 19.37
C PHE A 40 -3.86 -15.86 19.55
N VAL A 41 -3.84 -16.36 20.78
CA VAL A 41 -4.11 -17.77 21.09
C VAL A 41 -5.42 -17.91 21.85
N ARG A 42 -6.18 -18.95 21.56
CA ARG A 42 -7.34 -19.42 22.32
C ARG A 42 -7.07 -20.80 22.89
N ASP A 43 -7.64 -21.09 24.06
CA ASP A 43 -7.70 -22.46 24.57
C ASP A 43 -8.86 -23.27 23.94
N VAL A 44 -9.01 -24.53 24.34
CA VAL A 44 -10.08 -25.42 23.86
C VAL A 44 -11.50 -24.94 24.19
N SER A 45 -11.67 -24.02 25.14
CA SER A 45 -12.97 -23.39 25.43
C SER A 45 -13.28 -22.22 24.51
N GLY A 46 -12.32 -21.81 23.67
CA GLY A 46 -12.41 -20.62 22.82
C GLY A 46 -11.96 -19.33 23.52
N SER A 47 -11.55 -19.40 24.79
CA SER A 47 -11.16 -18.22 25.57
C SER A 47 -9.82 -17.67 25.08
N ARG A 48 -9.77 -16.35 24.78
CA ARG A 48 -8.53 -15.68 24.35
C ARG A 48 -7.54 -15.60 25.50
N LEU A 49 -6.31 -16.04 25.24
CA LEU A 49 -5.20 -16.03 26.19
C LEU A 49 -4.29 -14.84 25.94
N LYS A 50 -3.55 -14.43 26.98
CA LYS A 50 -2.58 -13.33 26.89
C LYS A 50 -1.36 -13.69 26.01
N ASP A 51 -0.94 -14.95 26.04
CA ASP A 51 0.11 -15.52 25.18
C ASP A 51 -0.05 -17.04 25.14
N LEU A 52 0.72 -17.72 24.29
CA LEU A 52 0.80 -19.18 24.27
C LEU A 52 1.33 -19.69 25.63
N PRO A 53 0.60 -20.57 26.35
CA PRO A 53 1.08 -21.13 27.60
C PRO A 53 2.38 -21.90 27.41
N LYS A 54 3.27 -21.82 28.41
CA LYS A 54 4.49 -22.63 28.41
C LYS A 54 4.13 -24.13 28.50
N PRO A 55 4.92 -25.01 27.85
CA PRO A 55 4.84 -26.44 28.07
C PRO A 55 4.98 -26.77 29.56
N ASN A 56 4.24 -27.78 30.02
CA ASN A 56 4.25 -28.26 31.40
C ASN A 56 4.39 -29.80 31.43
N LYS A 57 4.42 -30.38 32.64
CA LYS A 57 4.65 -31.83 32.83
C LYS A 57 3.55 -32.74 32.28
N SER A 58 2.35 -32.24 32.02
CA SER A 58 1.26 -33.02 31.43
C SER A 58 1.27 -33.00 29.91
N ASP A 59 2.11 -32.17 29.29
CA ASP A 59 2.19 -32.06 27.83
C ASP A 59 3.16 -33.09 27.25
N ASP A 60 2.95 -33.41 25.98
CA ASP A 60 3.96 -34.11 25.17
C ASP A 60 5.11 -33.13 24.87
N GLU A 61 6.32 -33.46 25.35
CA GLU A 61 7.48 -32.57 25.28
C GLU A 61 7.86 -32.20 23.84
N THR A 62 7.83 -33.16 22.91
CA THR A 62 8.18 -32.92 21.52
C THR A 62 7.14 -32.04 20.84
N ARG A 63 5.86 -32.40 20.93
CA ARG A 63 4.77 -31.65 20.30
C ARG A 63 4.67 -30.22 20.85
N ALA A 64 4.80 -30.05 22.15
CA ALA A 64 4.74 -28.75 22.79
C ALA A 64 5.92 -27.85 22.36
N ASN A 65 7.13 -28.38 22.25
CA ASN A 65 8.30 -27.63 21.75
C ASN A 65 8.13 -27.23 20.28
N ASP A 66 7.63 -28.13 19.44
CA ASP A 66 7.34 -27.86 18.03
C ASP A 66 6.26 -26.78 17.88
N ALA A 67 5.19 -26.86 18.67
CA ALA A 67 4.12 -25.87 18.69
C ALA A 67 4.60 -24.48 19.12
N VAL A 68 5.45 -24.40 20.15
CA VAL A 68 6.08 -23.13 20.60
C VAL A 68 6.95 -22.52 19.50
N ASN A 69 7.78 -23.35 18.83
CA ASN A 69 8.61 -22.90 17.73
C ASN A 69 7.78 -22.43 16.54
N ARG A 70 6.73 -23.19 16.17
CA ARG A 70 5.81 -22.84 15.09
C ARG A 70 5.11 -21.51 15.37
N TYR A 71 4.61 -21.29 16.58
CA TYR A 71 3.98 -20.03 16.95
C TYR A 71 4.95 -18.85 16.93
N LYS A 72 6.21 -19.05 17.34
CA LYS A 72 7.24 -18.01 17.27
C LYS A 72 7.55 -17.60 15.83
N LEU A 73 7.67 -18.56 14.91
CA LEU A 73 7.86 -18.29 13.47
C LEU A 73 6.63 -17.60 12.88
N LEU A 74 5.44 -18.11 13.17
CA LEU A 74 4.17 -17.51 12.73
C LEU A 74 4.06 -16.03 13.12
N LYS A 75 4.41 -15.67 14.37
CA LYS A 75 4.42 -14.26 14.82
C LYS A 75 5.33 -13.36 13.98
N LYS A 76 6.50 -13.86 13.59
CA LYS A 76 7.45 -13.12 12.77
C LYS A 76 6.92 -12.97 11.34
N ASP A 77 6.49 -14.07 10.75
CA ASP A 77 6.08 -14.12 9.35
C ASP A 77 4.78 -13.33 9.14
N ALA A 78 3.80 -13.46 10.04
CA ALA A 78 2.56 -12.69 10.00
C ALA A 78 2.80 -11.18 10.01
N ARG A 79 3.74 -10.70 10.85
CA ARG A 79 4.07 -9.26 10.90
C ARG A 79 4.66 -8.77 9.57
N THR A 80 5.58 -9.54 8.98
CA THR A 80 6.19 -9.19 7.70
C THR A 80 5.17 -9.21 6.58
N ILE A 81 4.34 -10.26 6.50
CA ILE A 81 3.30 -10.40 5.48
C ILE A 81 2.27 -9.30 5.63
N ALA A 82 1.79 -9.00 6.84
CA ALA A 82 0.84 -7.92 7.08
C ALA A 82 1.35 -6.59 6.54
N ALA A 83 2.59 -6.20 6.87
CA ALA A 83 3.19 -4.97 6.36
C ALA A 83 3.29 -4.95 4.82
N GLN A 84 3.63 -6.08 4.20
CA GLN A 84 3.69 -6.20 2.75
C GLN A 84 2.30 -6.07 2.11
N GLN A 85 1.27 -6.71 2.66
CA GLN A 85 -0.08 -6.66 2.11
C GLN A 85 -0.70 -5.26 2.25
N VAL A 86 -0.46 -4.57 3.37
CA VAL A 86 -0.87 -3.17 3.54
C VAL A 86 -0.23 -2.28 2.48
N ALA A 87 1.09 -2.36 2.30
CA ALA A 87 1.79 -1.57 1.28
C ALA A 87 1.32 -1.89 -0.15
N ARG A 88 1.00 -3.16 -0.43
CA ARG A 88 0.48 -3.59 -1.73
C ARG A 88 -0.92 -3.06 -2.02
N LEU A 89 -1.82 -3.09 -1.04
CA LEU A 89 -3.18 -2.57 -1.19
C LEU A 89 -3.17 -1.04 -1.32
N GLU A 90 -2.33 -0.34 -0.55
CA GLU A 90 -2.15 1.09 -0.69
C GLU A 90 -1.60 1.45 -2.08
N SER A 91 -0.57 0.72 -2.54
CA SER A 91 -0.02 0.89 -3.89
C SER A 91 -1.06 0.58 -4.97
N ALA A 92 -1.90 -0.43 -4.78
CA ALA A 92 -2.98 -0.76 -5.70
C ALA A 92 -4.01 0.37 -5.84
N MET A 93 -4.36 1.05 -4.74
CA MET A 93 -5.19 2.25 -4.77
C MET A 93 -4.52 3.37 -5.58
N CYS A 94 -3.27 3.69 -5.27
CA CYS A 94 -2.55 4.81 -5.88
C CYS A 94 -2.27 4.58 -7.37
N LEU A 95 -1.94 3.35 -7.76
CA LEU A 95 -1.68 2.96 -9.15
C LEU A 95 -2.95 2.53 -9.89
N ARG A 96 -4.12 2.68 -9.26
CA ARG A 96 -5.44 2.34 -9.83
C ARG A 96 -5.50 0.91 -10.35
N ARG A 97 -4.84 -0.01 -9.66
CA ARG A 97 -4.87 -1.44 -9.96
C ARG A 97 -6.27 -1.99 -9.70
N ARG A 98 -6.66 -2.96 -10.53
CA ARG A 98 -7.97 -3.63 -10.46
C ARG A 98 -7.81 -5.14 -10.43
N TRP A 99 -8.84 -5.81 -9.96
CA TRP A 99 -9.00 -7.24 -9.92
C TRP A 99 -10.22 -7.66 -10.73
N SER A 100 -10.16 -8.84 -11.34
CA SER A 100 -11.39 -9.55 -11.71
C SER A 100 -12.18 -9.90 -10.44
N LEU A 101 -13.48 -10.12 -10.59
CA LEU A 101 -14.32 -10.56 -9.47
C LEU A 101 -13.80 -11.85 -8.83
N GLU A 102 -13.44 -12.84 -9.66
CA GLU A 102 -12.89 -14.12 -9.22
C GLU A 102 -11.62 -13.93 -8.37
N ASN A 103 -10.67 -13.12 -8.84
CA ASN A 103 -9.42 -12.87 -8.11
C ASN A 103 -9.65 -12.06 -6.84
N PHE A 104 -10.59 -11.11 -6.85
CA PHE A 104 -11.00 -10.36 -5.66
C PHE A 104 -11.56 -11.29 -4.58
N GLN A 105 -12.45 -12.21 -4.97
CA GLN A 105 -13.03 -13.19 -4.04
C GLN A 105 -11.96 -14.12 -3.49
N LEU A 106 -11.24 -14.81 -4.37
CA LEU A 106 -10.28 -15.83 -4.01
C LEU A 106 -9.10 -15.30 -3.18
N PHE A 107 -8.50 -14.18 -3.60
CA PHE A 107 -7.24 -13.70 -3.00
C PHE A 107 -7.43 -12.64 -1.92
N LEU A 108 -8.61 -12.01 -1.83
CA LEU A 108 -8.84 -10.92 -0.88
C LEU A 108 -9.98 -11.22 0.08
N VAL A 109 -11.15 -11.70 -0.37
CA VAL A 109 -12.31 -11.93 0.50
C VAL A 109 -12.20 -13.26 1.24
N GLU A 110 -11.81 -14.32 0.55
CA GLU A 110 -11.76 -15.68 1.10
C GLU A 110 -10.40 -15.99 1.74
N HIS A 111 -9.36 -15.20 1.42
CA HIS A 111 -8.01 -15.46 1.90
C HIS A 111 -7.94 -15.46 3.44
N PRO A 112 -7.37 -16.50 4.08
CA PRO A 112 -7.38 -16.68 5.54
C PRO A 112 -6.86 -15.49 6.35
N LEU A 113 -5.79 -14.84 5.87
CA LEU A 113 -5.21 -13.64 6.46
C LEU A 113 -5.70 -12.32 5.81
N VAL A 114 -5.61 -12.17 4.48
CA VAL A 114 -5.84 -10.89 3.79
C VAL A 114 -7.27 -10.37 3.97
N ARG A 115 -8.26 -11.25 4.15
CA ARG A 115 -9.67 -10.85 4.40
C ARG A 115 -9.84 -9.84 5.53
N HIS A 116 -9.01 -9.89 6.58
CA HIS A 116 -9.08 -8.94 7.69
C HIS A 116 -8.65 -7.52 7.27
N LEU A 117 -7.78 -7.38 6.26
CA LEU A 117 -7.47 -6.09 5.64
C LEU A 117 -8.60 -5.67 4.70
N THR A 118 -9.08 -6.61 3.88
CA THR A 118 -10.15 -6.38 2.89
C THR A 118 -11.41 -5.79 3.53
N ARG A 119 -11.81 -6.30 4.70
CA ARG A 119 -13.00 -5.82 5.43
C ARG A 119 -12.87 -4.41 6.02
N ARG A 120 -11.65 -3.88 6.12
CA ARG A 120 -11.35 -2.54 6.68
C ARG A 120 -11.03 -1.53 5.59
N LEU A 121 -11.45 -1.81 4.36
CA LEU A 121 -11.25 -0.94 3.20
C LEU A 121 -12.57 -0.74 2.48
N ILE A 122 -12.72 0.44 1.89
CA ILE A 122 -13.75 0.71 0.91
C ILE A 122 -13.28 0.11 -0.41
N TRP A 123 -14.18 -0.54 -1.12
CA TRP A 123 -13.97 -1.12 -2.44
C TRP A 123 -14.89 -0.45 -3.45
N GLY A 124 -14.46 -0.45 -4.70
CA GLY A 124 -15.16 0.17 -5.82
C GLY A 124 -15.39 -0.84 -6.93
N VAL A 125 -16.57 -0.77 -7.54
CA VAL A 125 -16.86 -1.42 -8.81
C VAL A 125 -16.51 -0.44 -9.94
N TYR A 126 -15.77 -0.90 -10.93
CA TYR A 126 -15.28 -0.10 -12.05
C TYR A 126 -15.75 -0.64 -13.38
N SER A 127 -16.09 0.25 -14.31
CA SER A 127 -16.35 -0.11 -15.72
C SER A 127 -15.07 -0.49 -16.46
N ALA A 128 -15.22 -0.99 -17.69
CA ALA A 128 -14.11 -1.25 -18.61
C ALA A 128 -13.24 0.00 -18.89
N GLU A 129 -13.82 1.20 -18.82
CA GLU A 129 -13.14 2.50 -18.95
C GLU A 129 -12.55 3.01 -17.62
N ASN A 130 -12.47 2.14 -16.61
CA ASN A 130 -11.93 2.44 -15.28
C ASN A 130 -12.63 3.62 -14.58
N GLN A 131 -13.94 3.75 -14.79
CA GLN A 131 -14.80 4.70 -14.08
C GLN A 131 -15.42 4.04 -12.86
N LEU A 132 -15.38 4.71 -11.71
CA LEU A 132 -16.02 4.22 -10.49
C LEU A 132 -17.55 4.25 -10.66
N LEU A 133 -18.20 3.11 -10.50
CA LEU A 133 -19.65 2.93 -10.65
C LEU A 133 -20.38 2.91 -9.31
N ALA A 134 -19.78 2.27 -8.31
CA ALA A 134 -20.33 2.15 -6.96
C ALA A 134 -19.22 1.85 -5.95
N CYS A 135 -19.42 2.26 -4.70
CA CYS A 135 -18.58 1.89 -3.56
C CYS A 135 -19.30 0.88 -2.66
N PHE A 136 -18.54 -0.01 -2.03
CA PHE A 136 -19.03 -1.00 -1.09
C PHE A 136 -17.97 -1.38 -0.05
N ARG A 137 -18.36 -2.08 1.02
CA ARG A 137 -17.45 -2.75 1.95
C ARG A 137 -17.71 -4.26 1.98
N VAL A 138 -16.74 -5.00 2.50
CA VAL A 138 -16.90 -6.44 2.80
C VAL A 138 -17.18 -6.59 4.29
N ALA A 139 -18.29 -7.26 4.64
CA ALA A 139 -18.68 -7.55 6.02
C ALA A 139 -18.00 -8.82 6.58
N GLU A 140 -18.24 -9.12 7.86
CA GLU A 140 -17.60 -10.25 8.56
C GLU A 140 -18.01 -11.63 8.02
N ASP A 141 -19.22 -11.73 7.48
CA ASP A 141 -19.78 -12.91 6.83
C ASP A 141 -19.46 -12.96 5.32
N ASN A 142 -18.57 -12.09 4.85
CA ASN A 142 -18.20 -11.89 3.43
C ASN A 142 -19.33 -11.36 2.53
N SER A 143 -20.47 -10.95 3.09
CA SER A 143 -21.46 -10.17 2.35
C SER A 143 -20.92 -8.76 2.04
N TYR A 144 -21.57 -8.06 1.11
CA TYR A 144 -21.21 -6.69 0.78
C TYR A 144 -22.28 -5.72 1.26
N SER A 145 -21.86 -4.53 1.68
CA SER A 145 -22.80 -3.44 1.99
C SER A 145 -22.38 -2.09 1.42
N THR A 146 -23.38 -1.23 1.20
CA THR A 146 -23.22 0.15 0.74
C THR A 146 -22.76 1.06 1.88
N ALA A 147 -22.65 2.37 1.60
CA ALA A 147 -22.33 3.37 2.61
C ALA A 147 -23.44 3.53 3.68
N ASP A 148 -24.68 3.20 3.33
CA ASP A 148 -25.86 3.22 4.22
C ASP A 148 -26.03 1.91 5.01
N ASP A 149 -25.05 1.00 4.91
CA ASP A 149 -25.06 -0.35 5.48
C ASP A 149 -26.15 -1.29 4.95
N ASP A 150 -26.72 -0.97 3.79
CA ASP A 150 -27.66 -1.83 3.08
C ASP A 150 -26.92 -2.93 2.31
N LEU A 151 -27.58 -4.09 2.14
CA LEU A 151 -27.05 -5.20 1.35
C LEU A 151 -26.71 -4.74 -0.08
N PHE A 152 -25.46 -4.94 -0.48
CA PHE A 152 -24.97 -4.64 -1.82
C PHE A 152 -24.79 -5.92 -2.62
N THR A 153 -25.34 -5.94 -3.84
CA THR A 153 -25.10 -7.03 -4.81
C THR A 153 -24.22 -6.49 -5.91
N LEU A 154 -23.13 -7.20 -6.21
CA LEU A 154 -22.23 -6.82 -7.29
C LEU A 154 -22.97 -6.88 -8.64
N PRO A 155 -22.85 -5.85 -9.50
CA PRO A 155 -23.51 -5.85 -10.79
C PRO A 155 -22.90 -6.91 -11.71
N GLU A 156 -23.73 -7.46 -12.59
CA GLU A 156 -23.28 -8.34 -13.66
C GLU A 156 -22.61 -7.55 -14.80
N GLY A 157 -21.75 -8.20 -15.57
CA GLY A 157 -21.13 -7.65 -16.77
C GLY A 157 -19.61 -7.55 -16.68
N ASP A 158 -19.03 -6.78 -17.62
CA ASP A 158 -17.59 -6.52 -17.67
C ASP A 158 -17.22 -5.43 -16.66
N ILE A 159 -17.05 -5.87 -15.42
CA ILE A 159 -16.66 -5.03 -14.28
C ILE A 159 -15.34 -5.49 -13.69
N SER A 160 -14.65 -4.56 -13.03
CA SER A 160 -13.50 -4.87 -12.20
C SER A 160 -13.65 -4.27 -10.81
N ILE A 161 -12.97 -4.86 -9.84
CA ILE A 161 -12.98 -4.41 -8.44
C ILE A 161 -11.68 -3.69 -8.15
N GLY A 162 -11.71 -2.64 -7.35
CA GLY A 162 -10.51 -1.89 -6.96
C GLY A 162 -10.69 -1.16 -5.65
N THR A 163 -9.59 -0.68 -5.07
CA THR A 163 -9.64 0.24 -3.94
C THR A 163 -9.73 1.66 -4.48
N PRO A 164 -10.85 2.39 -4.27
CA PRO A 164 -11.00 3.75 -4.78
C PRO A 164 -10.10 4.71 -4.03
N HIS A 165 -9.50 5.62 -4.79
CA HIS A 165 -8.81 6.77 -4.27
C HIS A 165 -9.83 7.82 -3.80
N VAL A 166 -9.54 8.61 -2.76
CA VAL A 166 -10.48 9.61 -2.22
C VAL A 166 -11.02 10.58 -3.28
N LEU A 167 -10.20 10.90 -4.29
CA LEU A 167 -10.59 11.74 -5.44
C LEU A 167 -11.65 11.13 -6.36
N GLU A 168 -11.87 9.82 -6.30
CA GLU A 168 -12.92 9.13 -7.07
C GLU A 168 -14.22 9.03 -6.25
N ILE A 169 -14.15 9.06 -4.92
CA ILE A 169 -15.29 8.85 -4.02
C ILE A 169 -16.09 10.14 -3.88
N SER A 170 -17.41 10.05 -3.98
CA SER A 170 -18.28 11.22 -3.77
C SER A 170 -18.14 11.73 -2.33
N PRO A 171 -18.26 13.05 -2.06
CA PRO A 171 -18.20 13.56 -0.69
C PRO A 171 -19.27 12.95 0.23
N THR A 172 -20.44 12.61 -0.32
CA THR A 172 -21.52 11.95 0.41
C THR A 172 -21.13 10.54 0.83
N ASP A 173 -20.63 9.72 -0.09
CA ASP A 173 -20.19 8.35 0.23
C ASP A 173 -18.99 8.38 1.17
N ALA A 174 -18.04 9.30 0.97
CA ALA A 174 -16.88 9.45 1.84
C ALA A 174 -17.29 9.72 3.29
N ALA A 175 -18.27 10.61 3.51
CA ALA A 175 -18.79 10.89 4.84
C ALA A 175 -19.53 9.69 5.43
N ALA A 176 -20.39 9.03 4.64
CA ALA A 176 -21.18 7.88 5.09
C ALA A 176 -20.30 6.67 5.44
N PHE A 177 -19.34 6.29 4.58
CA PHE A 177 -18.37 5.24 4.90
C PHE A 177 -17.47 5.63 6.08
N GLY A 178 -17.09 6.90 6.21
CA GLY A 178 -16.32 7.38 7.36
C GLY A 178 -17.07 7.16 8.69
N GLN A 179 -18.37 7.48 8.71
CA GLN A 179 -19.23 7.22 9.87
C GLN A 179 -19.39 5.72 10.12
N LEU A 180 -19.66 4.95 9.06
CA LEU A 180 -19.82 3.49 9.13
C LEU A 180 -18.56 2.82 9.73
N PHE A 181 -17.38 3.23 9.29
CA PHE A 181 -16.12 2.70 9.81
C PHE A 181 -15.91 3.08 11.29
N ALA A 182 -16.31 4.28 11.70
CA ALA A 182 -16.26 4.68 13.10
C ALA A 182 -17.23 3.86 13.96
N ASP A 183 -18.46 3.62 13.50
CA ASP A 183 -19.50 2.88 14.23
C ASP A 183 -19.13 1.41 14.45
N TYR A 184 -18.48 0.79 13.45
CA TYR A 184 -17.96 -0.58 13.54
C TYR A 184 -16.53 -0.66 14.12
N GLU A 185 -15.96 0.46 14.58
CA GLU A 185 -14.58 0.56 15.09
C GLU A 185 -13.51 0.03 14.10
N LEU A 186 -13.77 0.14 12.79
CA LEU A 186 -12.90 -0.31 11.73
C LEU A 186 -11.85 0.75 11.41
N LEU A 187 -10.60 0.49 11.81
CA LEU A 187 -9.47 1.33 11.43
C LEU A 187 -8.92 0.91 10.07
N PRO A 188 -8.90 1.79 9.04
CA PRO A 188 -8.28 1.47 7.77
C PRO A 188 -6.80 1.09 7.92
N PRO A 189 -6.29 0.11 7.17
CA PRO A 189 -4.88 -0.28 7.24
C PRO A 189 -3.90 0.78 6.71
N PHE A 190 -4.38 1.73 5.91
CA PHE A 190 -3.66 2.90 5.41
C PHE A 190 -4.64 4.07 5.22
N ARG A 191 -4.12 5.28 4.98
CA ARG A 191 -4.96 6.45 4.71
C ARG A 191 -5.68 6.30 3.37
N GLN A 192 -6.95 5.91 3.42
CA GLN A 192 -7.85 5.84 2.27
C GLN A 192 -8.70 7.11 2.16
N LEU A 193 -9.66 7.31 3.08
CA LEU A 193 -10.49 8.52 3.12
C LEU A 193 -9.69 9.75 3.61
N ASP A 194 -8.88 9.56 4.65
CA ASP A 194 -8.00 10.62 5.18
C ASP A 194 -6.71 10.80 4.36
N ARG A 195 -6.70 10.32 3.11
CA ARG A 195 -5.56 10.52 2.22
C ARG A 195 -5.52 11.99 1.82
N ASN A 196 -4.37 12.63 2.04
CA ASN A 196 -4.12 13.96 1.50
C ASN A 196 -4.36 13.92 -0.02
N SER A 197 -5.09 14.91 -0.53
CA SER A 197 -5.40 14.99 -1.95
C SER A 197 -5.07 16.39 -2.46
N TYR A 198 -4.35 16.46 -3.56
CA TYR A 198 -3.90 17.72 -4.14
C TYR A 198 -4.27 17.79 -5.62
N ALA A 199 -4.49 19.02 -6.09
CA ALA A 199 -4.68 19.30 -7.50
C ALA A 199 -3.52 20.14 -8.04
N LEU A 200 -3.18 19.89 -9.31
CA LEU A 200 -2.43 20.84 -10.11
C LEU A 200 -3.35 22.01 -10.45
N THR A 201 -2.84 23.23 -10.30
CA THR A 201 -3.50 24.43 -10.84
C THR A 201 -3.54 24.38 -12.36
N GLU A 202 -4.41 25.18 -12.99
CA GLU A 202 -4.46 25.25 -14.45
C GLU A 202 -3.10 25.67 -15.07
N ALA A 203 -2.39 26.59 -14.40
CA ALA A 203 -1.05 26.99 -14.82
C ALA A 203 -0.06 25.82 -14.77
N GLU A 204 -0.05 25.05 -13.68
CA GLU A 204 0.82 23.88 -13.52
C GLU A 204 0.47 22.76 -14.51
N ARG A 205 -0.82 22.53 -14.78
CA ARG A 205 -1.23 21.56 -15.80
C ARG A 205 -0.69 21.91 -17.19
N ASN A 206 -0.61 23.19 -17.53
CA ASN A 206 -0.12 23.67 -18.82
C ASN A 206 1.40 23.93 -18.84
N ALA A 207 2.09 23.73 -17.72
CA ALA A 207 3.54 23.89 -17.62
C ALA A 207 4.26 22.58 -17.95
N SER A 208 5.47 22.69 -18.49
CA SER A 208 6.39 21.56 -18.66
C SER A 208 7.31 21.34 -17.45
N GLU A 209 7.34 22.31 -16.53
CA GLU A 209 8.11 22.27 -15.29
C GLU A 209 7.23 22.70 -14.11
N LEU A 210 7.38 22.01 -12.98
CA LEU A 210 6.83 22.44 -11.70
C LEU A 210 7.94 23.05 -10.85
N THR A 211 7.74 24.31 -10.47
CA THR A 211 8.62 25.08 -9.57
C THR A 211 7.96 25.36 -8.22
N ARG A 212 6.84 24.70 -7.91
CA ARG A 212 6.09 24.82 -6.64
C ARG A 212 6.98 24.68 -5.40
N TRP A 213 8.03 23.85 -5.48
CA TRP A 213 8.96 23.59 -4.39
C TRP A 213 10.36 24.20 -4.60
N ALA A 214 10.55 24.99 -5.65
CA ALA A 214 11.84 25.56 -5.99
C ALA A 214 12.43 26.35 -4.82
N GLY A 215 13.67 26.03 -4.44
CA GLY A 215 14.40 26.70 -3.36
C GLY A 215 13.99 26.25 -1.94
N ARG A 216 13.08 25.28 -1.79
CA ARG A 216 12.79 24.67 -0.49
C ARG A 216 13.84 23.62 -0.16
N LYS A 217 14.29 23.59 1.09
CA LYS A 217 15.22 22.57 1.61
C LYS A 217 14.49 21.45 2.32
N CYS A 218 14.94 20.22 2.14
CA CYS A 218 14.46 19.05 2.88
C CYS A 218 15.62 18.14 3.31
N PRO A 219 15.44 17.32 4.36
CA PRO A 219 16.49 16.40 4.80
C PRO A 219 16.86 15.37 3.72
N SER A 220 18.16 15.18 3.44
CA SER A 220 18.65 14.22 2.45
C SER A 220 18.17 12.78 2.70
N GLY A 221 18.02 12.40 3.98
CA GLY A 221 17.47 11.10 4.38
C GLY A 221 16.03 10.89 3.92
N ARG A 222 15.20 11.94 3.88
CA ARG A 222 13.81 11.86 3.40
C ARG A 222 13.75 11.73 1.88
N VAL A 223 14.61 12.47 1.15
CA VAL A 223 14.73 12.32 -0.31
C VAL A 223 15.12 10.90 -0.68
N MET A 224 16.10 10.31 0.01
CA MET A 224 16.44 8.89 -0.18
C MET A 224 15.30 7.94 0.20
N GLY A 225 14.51 8.29 1.21
CA GLY A 225 13.33 7.54 1.63
C GLY A 225 12.25 7.40 0.56
N LEU A 226 12.24 8.26 -0.47
CA LEU A 226 11.35 8.14 -1.63
C LEU A 226 11.52 6.80 -2.37
N ALA A 227 12.67 6.13 -2.22
CA ALA A 227 12.86 4.79 -2.76
C ALA A 227 11.83 3.78 -2.22
N ASN A 228 11.37 3.94 -0.98
CA ASN A 228 10.30 3.12 -0.40
C ASN A 228 8.93 3.39 -1.05
N LYS A 229 8.82 4.48 -1.80
CA LYS A 229 7.63 4.87 -2.56
C LYS A 229 7.82 4.64 -4.06
N GLY A 230 8.79 3.82 -4.46
CA GLY A 230 9.02 3.45 -5.86
C GLY A 230 9.70 4.53 -6.71
N TRP A 231 10.32 5.53 -6.09
CA TRP A 231 11.28 6.39 -6.78
C TRP A 231 12.62 5.67 -6.91
N ILE A 232 13.39 6.02 -7.94
CA ILE A 232 14.75 5.52 -8.15
C ILE A 232 15.71 6.70 -8.20
N LYS A 233 16.98 6.43 -7.89
CA LYS A 233 18.05 7.40 -8.11
C LYS A 233 18.38 7.44 -9.60
N GLY A 234 18.73 8.62 -10.11
CA GLY A 234 19.33 8.75 -11.44
C GLY A 234 20.67 8.01 -11.55
N GLU A 235 21.12 7.82 -12.78
CA GLU A 235 22.43 7.20 -13.02
C GLU A 235 23.57 8.07 -12.47
N PRO A 236 24.59 7.47 -11.82
CA PRO A 236 25.79 8.18 -11.40
C PRO A 236 26.49 8.85 -12.59
N GLN A 237 26.86 10.11 -12.39
CA GLN A 237 27.57 10.95 -13.35
C GLN A 237 29.06 11.01 -13.02
N ASP A 238 29.75 12.04 -13.54
CA ASP A 238 31.16 12.27 -13.25
C ASP A 238 31.41 12.33 -11.73
N GLY A 239 32.49 11.71 -11.29
CA GLY A 239 32.82 11.55 -9.87
C GLY A 239 31.80 10.72 -9.06
N GLY A 240 30.85 10.02 -9.70
CA GLY A 240 29.81 9.25 -9.03
C GLY A 240 28.68 10.10 -8.44
N TRP A 241 28.54 11.35 -8.87
CA TRP A 241 27.49 12.27 -8.40
C TRP A 241 26.13 11.94 -9.01
N ILE A 242 25.05 12.07 -8.24
CA ILE A 242 23.66 11.79 -8.65
C ILE A 242 22.81 13.01 -8.32
N GLY A 243 22.29 13.70 -9.35
CA GLY A 243 21.50 14.93 -9.19
C GLY A 243 19.98 14.77 -9.26
N TRP A 244 19.47 13.54 -9.40
CA TRP A 244 18.04 13.31 -9.65
C TRP A 244 17.47 12.14 -8.86
N MET A 245 16.22 12.32 -8.45
CA MET A 245 15.29 11.24 -8.10
C MET A 245 14.23 11.14 -9.18
N ILE A 246 13.87 9.93 -9.57
CA ILE A 246 13.04 9.64 -10.74
C ILE A 246 11.89 8.73 -10.33
N LYS A 247 10.66 9.09 -10.69
CA LYS A 247 9.47 8.26 -10.49
C LYS A 247 9.01 7.70 -11.84
N PRO A 248 9.01 6.37 -12.03
CA PRO A 248 8.41 5.75 -13.21
C PRO A 248 6.88 5.93 -13.22
N LEU A 249 6.32 6.38 -14.35
CA LEU A 249 4.89 6.67 -14.56
C LEU A 249 4.41 6.03 -15.88
N GLY A 250 4.83 4.80 -16.14
CA GLY A 250 4.54 4.09 -17.39
C GLY A 250 5.43 4.58 -18.53
N ARG A 251 4.83 5.25 -19.53
CA ARG A 251 5.59 5.83 -20.65
C ARG A 251 6.38 7.09 -20.26
N TRP A 252 5.97 7.71 -19.16
CA TRP A 252 6.59 8.91 -18.61
C TRP A 252 7.48 8.57 -17.43
N SER A 253 8.46 9.41 -17.18
CA SER A 253 9.21 9.45 -15.92
C SER A 253 9.16 10.87 -15.38
N LEU A 254 8.77 11.02 -14.11
CA LEU A 254 8.89 12.31 -13.43
C LEU A 254 10.29 12.44 -12.86
N ILE A 255 10.99 13.49 -13.28
CA ILE A 255 12.33 13.82 -12.80
C ILE A 255 12.18 14.88 -11.72
N MET A 256 12.81 14.66 -10.58
CA MET A 256 13.01 15.65 -9.52
C MET A 256 14.48 15.98 -9.41
N GLU A 257 14.84 17.23 -9.69
CA GLU A 257 16.20 17.74 -9.58
C GLU A 257 16.50 18.25 -8.16
N ILE A 258 17.65 17.82 -7.67
CA ILE A 258 18.21 18.19 -6.36
C ILE A 258 19.61 18.74 -6.56
N ASP A 259 19.93 19.84 -5.89
CA ASP A 259 21.15 20.60 -6.19
C ASP A 259 22.41 19.99 -5.57
N GLU A 260 22.34 19.58 -4.29
CA GLU A 260 23.48 18.98 -3.61
C GLU A 260 23.75 17.55 -4.11
N GLY A 261 22.67 16.82 -4.40
CA GLY A 261 22.70 15.47 -4.94
C GLY A 261 23.18 14.40 -3.94
N PHE A 262 23.56 13.25 -4.48
CA PHE A 262 24.17 12.13 -3.76
C PHE A 262 25.49 11.71 -4.40
N ALA A 263 26.28 10.91 -3.70
CA ALA A 263 27.52 10.32 -4.22
C ALA A 263 27.55 8.82 -3.99
N VAL A 264 28.01 8.05 -4.99
CA VAL A 264 28.17 6.59 -4.85
C VAL A 264 29.19 6.28 -3.74
N GLY A 265 28.82 5.35 -2.85
CA GLY A 265 29.69 4.91 -1.76
C GLY A 265 29.74 5.85 -0.55
N MET A 266 28.95 6.92 -0.55
CA MET A 266 28.84 7.87 0.56
C MET A 266 27.40 7.88 1.10
N SER A 267 27.22 8.03 2.40
CA SER A 267 25.88 8.24 2.94
C SER A 267 25.37 9.64 2.56
N PRO A 268 24.05 9.82 2.38
CA PRO A 268 23.49 11.11 1.97
C PRO A 268 23.90 12.27 2.89
N ALA A 269 23.87 12.03 4.20
CA ALA A 269 24.18 13.04 5.22
C ALA A 269 25.66 13.43 5.27
N GLU A 270 26.58 12.57 4.81
CA GLU A 270 28.00 12.90 4.72
C GLU A 270 28.28 13.87 3.56
N LEU A 271 27.52 13.77 2.46
CA LEU A 271 27.65 14.71 1.34
C LEU A 271 26.94 16.03 1.64
N SER A 272 25.66 15.96 2.03
CA SER A 272 24.89 17.10 2.50
C SER A 272 23.73 16.62 3.39
N ALA A 273 23.55 17.26 4.55
CA ALA A 273 22.42 16.95 5.43
C ALA A 273 21.05 17.33 4.82
N GLU A 274 21.03 18.30 3.90
CA GLU A 274 19.83 18.82 3.25
C GLU A 274 19.98 18.81 1.72
N GLN A 275 18.85 18.74 1.03
CA GLN A 275 18.72 18.90 -0.42
C GLN A 275 17.82 20.09 -0.72
N LEU A 276 18.26 20.96 -1.63
CA LEU A 276 17.45 21.96 -2.27
C LEU A 276 16.71 21.33 -3.46
N LEU A 277 15.39 21.48 -3.51
CA LEU A 277 14.60 21.10 -4.69
C LEU A 277 14.60 22.25 -5.69
N SER A 278 14.95 21.96 -6.93
CA SER A 278 15.04 22.97 -7.99
C SER A 278 13.77 23.00 -8.85
N LYS A 279 13.48 21.90 -9.53
CA LYS A 279 12.28 21.76 -10.35
C LYS A 279 11.95 20.30 -10.62
N LEU A 280 10.73 20.07 -11.08
CA LEU A 280 10.27 18.76 -11.54
C LEU A 280 9.76 18.86 -12.97
N TRP A 281 9.99 17.84 -13.79
CA TRP A 281 9.49 17.76 -15.16
C TRP A 281 9.20 16.34 -15.58
N LEU A 282 8.39 16.19 -16.62
CA LEU A 282 8.12 14.91 -17.25
C LEU A 282 9.09 14.67 -18.40
N TRP A 283 9.61 13.45 -18.45
CA TRP A 283 10.44 12.96 -19.54
C TRP A 283 9.79 11.73 -20.19
N GLU A 284 9.75 11.69 -21.51
CA GLU A 284 9.21 10.55 -22.25
C GLU A 284 10.26 9.45 -22.35
N GLY A 285 10.03 8.36 -21.63
CA GLY A 285 10.91 7.21 -21.61
C GLY A 285 10.94 6.52 -20.24
N LYS A 286 11.67 5.42 -20.22
CA LYS A 286 11.84 4.59 -19.02
C LYS A 286 12.82 5.21 -18.04
N ALA A 287 12.46 5.27 -16.76
CA ALA A 287 13.23 5.95 -15.72
C ALA A 287 14.72 5.54 -15.69
N GLU A 288 15.03 4.28 -16.00
CA GLU A 288 16.38 3.73 -16.03
C GLU A 288 17.22 4.23 -17.21
N SER A 289 16.59 4.82 -18.22
CA SER A 289 17.24 5.39 -19.41
C SER A 289 17.50 6.89 -19.29
N TYR A 290 17.15 7.49 -18.16
CA TYR A 290 17.34 8.92 -17.92
C TYR A 290 18.72 9.21 -17.33
N GLY A 291 19.54 9.97 -18.05
CA GLY A 291 20.88 10.36 -17.64
C GLY A 291 21.53 11.40 -18.55
N TRP A 292 22.84 11.58 -18.42
CA TRP A 292 23.58 12.58 -19.18
C TRP A 292 23.58 12.30 -20.68
N GLY A 293 23.21 13.30 -21.48
CA GLY A 293 23.04 13.18 -22.93
C GLY A 293 21.65 12.74 -23.40
N SER A 294 20.76 12.29 -22.50
CA SER A 294 19.36 11.97 -22.80
C SER A 294 18.38 13.07 -22.32
N ASN A 295 18.89 14.22 -21.88
CA ASN A 295 18.13 15.40 -21.45
C ASN A 295 17.51 16.11 -22.66
N SER A 296 16.63 15.43 -23.40
CA SER A 296 15.82 16.05 -24.44
C SER A 296 15.04 17.25 -23.88
N THR A 297 14.61 18.15 -24.77
CA THR A 297 13.81 19.31 -24.40
C THR A 297 12.58 18.88 -23.60
N GLN A 298 12.39 19.56 -22.46
CA GLN A 298 11.34 19.30 -21.48
C GLN A 298 10.01 19.81 -22.05
N GLU A 299 9.36 19.01 -22.89
CA GLU A 299 8.21 19.45 -23.70
C GLU A 299 6.87 18.93 -23.18
N ALA A 300 6.87 17.90 -22.34
CA ALA A 300 5.63 17.30 -21.84
C ALA A 300 4.99 18.17 -20.76
N GLN A 301 3.75 18.59 -21.00
CA GLN A 301 2.94 19.28 -20.01
C GLN A 301 2.38 18.32 -18.96
N PHE A 302 2.20 18.77 -17.72
CA PHE A 302 1.63 17.94 -16.64
C PHE A 302 0.15 17.58 -16.85
N SER A 303 -0.53 18.21 -17.80
CA SER A 303 -1.90 17.89 -18.21
C SER A 303 -2.07 16.45 -18.72
N VAL A 304 -0.98 15.78 -19.09
CA VAL A 304 -0.96 14.36 -19.51
C VAL A 304 -1.14 13.39 -18.36
N LEU A 305 -0.95 13.82 -17.11
CA LEU A 305 -1.17 13.00 -15.92
C LEU A 305 -2.64 13.04 -15.51
N ASP A 306 -3.19 11.90 -15.10
CA ASP A 306 -4.48 11.87 -14.43
C ASP A 306 -4.39 12.51 -13.03
N ALA A 307 -5.55 12.90 -12.48
CA ALA A 307 -5.64 13.61 -11.21
C ALA A 307 -5.09 12.82 -10.02
N ILE A 308 -5.22 11.48 -10.02
CA ILE A 308 -4.72 10.64 -8.92
C ILE A 308 -3.21 10.58 -9.01
N THR A 309 -2.65 10.27 -10.19
CA THR A 309 -1.20 10.29 -10.38
C THR A 309 -0.59 11.64 -9.98
N ALA A 310 -1.19 12.75 -10.41
CA ALA A 310 -0.73 14.08 -10.03
C ALA A 310 -0.81 14.34 -8.51
N SER A 311 -1.93 13.98 -7.87
CA SER A 311 -2.11 14.11 -6.42
C SER A 311 -1.07 13.30 -5.64
N GLU A 312 -0.81 12.06 -6.07
CA GLU A 312 0.14 11.15 -5.43
C GLU A 312 1.59 11.61 -5.53
N LEU A 313 1.95 12.20 -6.66
CA LEU A 313 3.25 12.84 -6.82
C LEU A 313 3.39 14.04 -5.88
N ILE A 314 2.37 14.91 -5.80
CA ILE A 314 2.38 16.05 -4.87
C ILE A 314 2.46 15.56 -3.42
N ASN A 315 1.72 14.52 -3.05
CA ASN A 315 1.81 13.86 -1.74
C ASN A 315 3.24 13.43 -1.40
N ASP A 316 3.94 12.80 -2.35
CA ASP A 316 5.31 12.35 -2.16
C ASP A 316 6.27 13.50 -1.90
N ILE A 317 6.12 14.60 -2.63
CA ILE A 317 6.99 15.77 -2.50
C ILE A 317 6.67 16.59 -1.25
N GLU A 318 5.40 16.81 -0.90
CA GLU A 318 5.05 17.53 0.33
C GLU A 318 5.55 16.80 1.59
N ALA A 319 5.50 15.46 1.60
CA ALA A 319 6.02 14.64 2.69
C ALA A 319 7.53 14.81 2.94
N LEU A 320 8.29 15.37 2.00
CA LEU A 320 9.71 15.71 2.24
C LEU A 320 9.86 16.82 3.29
N PHE A 321 8.84 17.67 3.45
CA PHE A 321 8.88 18.89 4.24
C PHE A 321 8.10 18.82 5.56
N GLU A 322 7.38 17.73 5.83
CA GLU A 322 6.66 17.46 7.08
C GLU A 322 7.54 16.83 8.14
#